data_AF-A0A094IDR9-F1
#
_entry.id   AF-A0A094IDR9-F1
#
_cell.length_a   1.000
_cell.length_b   1.000
_cell.length_c   1.000
_cell.angle_alpha   90.00
_cell.angle_beta   90.00
_cell.angle_gamma   90.00
#
_symmetry.space_group_name_H-M   'P 1'
#
loop_
_entity.id
_entity.type
_entity.pdbx_description
1 polymer ?
#
loop_
_entity_poly.entity_id
_entity_poly.type
_entity_poly.pdbx_seq_one_letter_code
_entity_poly.pdbx_strand_id
1 'polypeptide(L)'
;MPTLGFLTGFCGAGLVPFDPQVVLLKLDVKLQTPTPTGPPSANADPWVSQTPRNPTNALSQTTLVKNCIAGHQGSSPTPIFATVAALAKGTELLAHELTLANAEIRTLRQANKALSKRCRAKKTRVC
;
A
#
# COMPACT_ATOMS: atom_id res chain seq x y z
N MET A 1 -13.51 -27.18 37.77
CA MET A 1 -14.48 -26.07 37.77
C MET A 1 -14.55 -25.52 36.35
N PRO A 2 -15.59 -25.84 35.56
CA PRO A 2 -15.68 -25.36 34.18
C PRO A 2 -15.90 -23.84 34.19
N THR A 3 -15.19 -23.16 33.31
CA THR A 3 -15.09 -21.70 33.25
C THR A 3 -16.42 -21.07 32.82
N LEU A 4 -16.87 -20.08 33.59
CA LEU A 4 -18.16 -19.39 33.51
C LEU A 4 -18.52 -18.89 32.09
N GLY A 5 -17.53 -18.64 31.23
CA GLY A 5 -17.73 -18.15 29.86
C GLY A 5 -18.28 -19.16 28.84
N PHE A 6 -18.16 -20.46 29.08
CA PHE A 6 -18.62 -21.48 28.14
C PHE A 6 -20.15 -21.63 28.16
N LEU A 7 -20.71 -21.78 29.37
CA LEU A 7 -22.15 -21.93 29.58
C LEU A 7 -22.93 -20.69 29.12
N THR A 8 -22.35 -19.50 29.25
CA THR A 8 -22.97 -18.25 28.77
C THR A 8 -23.14 -18.21 27.25
N GLY A 9 -22.23 -18.82 26.48
CA GLY A 9 -22.33 -18.89 25.02
C GLY A 9 -23.53 -19.74 24.56
N PHE A 10 -23.72 -20.91 25.17
CA PHE A 10 -24.87 -21.77 24.88
C PHE A 10 -26.18 -21.13 25.34
N CYS A 11 -26.19 -20.52 26.53
CA CYS A 11 -27.36 -19.83 27.06
C CYS A 11 -27.77 -18.63 26.17
N GLY A 12 -26.81 -17.89 25.61
CA GLY A 12 -27.09 -16.81 24.65
C GLY A 12 -27.72 -17.30 23.34
N ALA A 13 -27.49 -18.56 22.96
CA ALA A 13 -28.12 -19.22 21.82
C ALA A 13 -29.43 -19.96 22.19
N GLY A 14 -29.89 -19.86 23.45
CA GLY A 14 -31.08 -20.57 23.95
C GLY A 14 -30.89 -22.07 24.16
N LEU A 15 -29.65 -22.55 24.16
CA LEU A 15 -29.31 -23.97 24.35
C LEU A 15 -28.84 -24.21 25.79
N VAL A 16 -29.35 -25.27 26.41
CA VAL A 16 -28.91 -25.72 27.73
C VAL A 16 -28.35 -27.15 27.59
N PRO A 17 -27.01 -27.32 27.63
CA PRO A 17 -26.41 -28.64 27.53
C PRO A 17 -26.83 -29.54 28.70
N PHE A 18 -27.30 -30.74 28.38
CA PHE A 18 -27.67 -31.75 29.38
C PHE A 18 -26.47 -32.22 30.21
N ASP A 19 -25.30 -32.35 29.58
CA ASP A 19 -24.02 -32.60 30.24
C ASP A 19 -22.92 -31.70 29.63
N PRO A 20 -22.52 -30.62 30.33
CA PRO A 20 -21.49 -29.71 29.85
C PRO A 20 -20.11 -30.36 29.65
N GLN A 21 -19.75 -31.40 30.42
CA GLN A 21 -18.44 -32.04 30.34
C GLN A 21 -18.31 -32.91 29.09
N VAL A 22 -19.36 -33.61 28.70
CA VAL A 22 -19.39 -34.40 27.46
C VAL A 22 -19.29 -33.50 26.23
N VAL A 23 -19.93 -32.33 26.27
CA VAL A 23 -19.84 -31.34 25.20
C VAL A 23 -18.40 -30.82 25.06
N LEU A 24 -17.72 -30.54 26.18
CA LEU A 24 -16.31 -30.12 26.17
C LEU A 24 -15.37 -31.21 25.63
N LEU A 25 -15.57 -32.47 26.02
CA LEU A 25 -14.75 -33.60 25.53
C LEU A 25 -14.93 -33.86 24.03
N LYS A 26 -16.07 -33.49 23.45
CA LYS A 26 -16.36 -33.63 22.01
C LYS A 26 -15.99 -32.40 21.18
N LEU A 27 -15.77 -31.25 21.82
CA LEU A 27 -15.33 -30.02 21.15
C LEU A 27 -13.82 -30.10 20.86
N ASP A 28 -13.45 -30.86 19.83
CA ASP A 28 -12.12 -30.72 19.21
C ASP A 28 -12.11 -29.39 18.42
N VAL A 29 -11.84 -28.28 19.12
CA VAL A 29 -11.68 -26.96 18.49
C VAL A 29 -10.34 -26.93 17.78
N LYS A 30 -10.26 -27.57 16.63
CA LYS A 30 -9.23 -27.22 15.64
C LYS A 30 -9.59 -25.84 15.13
N LEU A 31 -8.77 -24.84 15.47
CA LEU A 31 -8.78 -23.52 14.82
C LEU A 31 -8.39 -23.71 13.36
N GLN A 32 -9.32 -24.21 12.55
CA GLN A 32 -9.16 -24.30 11.13
C GLN A 32 -9.48 -22.90 10.60
N THR A 33 -8.44 -22.15 10.24
CA THR A 33 -8.61 -20.97 9.40
C THR A 33 -9.35 -21.45 8.16
N PRO A 34 -10.53 -20.89 7.82
CA PRO A 34 -11.20 -21.29 6.59
C PRO A 34 -10.20 -21.07 5.45
N THR A 35 -9.76 -22.18 4.84
CA THR A 35 -9.00 -22.13 3.60
C THR A 35 -9.79 -21.25 2.64
N PRO A 36 -9.21 -20.20 2.05
CA PRO A 36 -9.94 -19.32 1.16
C PRO A 36 -10.60 -20.17 0.07
N THR A 37 -11.93 -20.16 0.03
CA THR A 37 -12.71 -20.87 -0.98
C THR A 37 -12.57 -20.13 -2.30
N GLY A 38 -11.48 -20.43 -2.99
CA GLY A 38 -11.20 -19.94 -4.32
C GLY A 38 -9.70 -19.75 -4.53
N PRO A 39 -9.16 -20.09 -5.71
CA PRO A 39 -7.86 -19.52 -6.08
C PRO A 39 -7.98 -18.00 -5.95
N PRO A 40 -6.91 -17.29 -5.53
CA PRO A 40 -6.82 -15.86 -5.83
C PRO A 40 -7.21 -15.73 -7.30
N SER A 41 -8.19 -14.88 -7.62
CA SER A 41 -8.48 -14.56 -9.01
C SER A 41 -7.14 -14.43 -9.72
N ALA A 42 -6.88 -15.23 -10.75
CA ALA A 42 -5.57 -15.28 -11.41
C ALA A 42 -5.16 -13.93 -12.01
N ASN A 43 -6.04 -12.91 -11.92
CA ASN A 43 -5.86 -11.54 -12.34
C ASN A 43 -5.69 -10.53 -11.19
N ALA A 44 -5.80 -10.97 -9.93
CA ALA A 44 -5.49 -10.16 -8.77
C ALA A 44 -4.16 -10.66 -8.20
N ASP A 45 -3.05 -10.22 -8.81
CA ASP A 45 -1.77 -10.28 -8.13
C ASP A 45 -1.98 -9.72 -6.71
N PRO A 46 -1.56 -10.43 -5.64
CA PRO A 46 -1.53 -9.86 -4.31
C PRO A 46 -0.45 -8.78 -4.33
N TRP A 47 -0.82 -7.60 -4.83
CA TRP A 47 0.13 -6.54 -5.15
C TRP A 47 0.80 -6.08 -3.86
N VAL A 48 2.12 -6.21 -3.81
CA VAL A 48 2.94 -5.94 -2.62
C VAL A 48 3.35 -4.46 -2.59
N SER A 49 3.53 -3.91 -1.38
CA SER A 49 4.13 -2.59 -1.17
C SER A 49 5.48 -2.50 -1.88
N GLN A 50 5.57 -1.66 -2.91
CA GLN A 50 6.79 -1.48 -3.69
C GLN A 50 7.05 -0.01 -3.93
N THR A 51 8.31 0.38 -3.87
CA THR A 51 8.76 1.76 -4.10
C THR A 51 8.33 2.22 -5.50
N PRO A 52 7.52 3.30 -5.61
CA PRO A 52 7.11 3.80 -6.91
C PRO A 52 8.30 4.46 -7.62
N ARG A 53 8.41 4.22 -8.93
CA ARG A 53 9.46 4.76 -9.81
C ARG A 53 8.93 5.81 -10.79
N ASN A 54 7.62 6.04 -10.79
CA ASN A 54 6.96 7.02 -11.64
C ASN A 54 5.66 7.49 -10.96
N PRO A 55 5.06 8.61 -11.42
CA PRO A 55 3.85 9.16 -10.82
C PRO A 55 2.65 8.21 -10.85
N THR A 56 2.47 7.43 -11.92
CA THR A 56 1.38 6.45 -12.05
C THR A 56 1.48 5.36 -10.98
N ASN A 57 2.68 4.83 -10.74
CA ASN A 57 2.92 3.86 -9.68
C ASN A 57 2.62 4.45 -8.29
N ALA A 58 2.94 5.73 -8.06
CA ALA A 58 2.65 6.41 -6.80
C ALA A 58 1.13 6.56 -6.56
N LEU A 59 0.36 6.87 -7.60
CA LEU A 59 -1.10 6.90 -7.52
C LEU A 59 -1.69 5.52 -7.21
N SER A 60 -1.21 4.47 -7.90
CA SER A 60 -1.65 3.10 -7.64
C SER A 60 -1.34 2.66 -6.20
N GLN A 61 -0.13 2.95 -5.69
CA GLN A 61 0.23 2.67 -4.29
C GLN A 61 -0.66 3.44 -3.31
N THR A 62 -1.03 4.69 -3.62
CA THR A 62 -1.93 5.49 -2.77
C THR A 62 -3.31 4.85 -2.63
N THR A 63 -3.88 4.35 -3.73
CA THR A 63 -5.16 3.61 -3.70
C THR A 63 -5.07 2.35 -2.85
N LEU A 64 -3.95 1.64 -2.92
CA LEU A 64 -3.70 0.46 -2.10
C LEU A 64 -3.66 0.80 -0.60
N VAL A 65 -2.94 1.86 -0.21
CA VAL A 65 -2.93 2.33 1.19
C VAL A 65 -4.34 2.65 1.68
N LYS A 66 -5.15 3.36 0.87
CA LYS A 66 -6.54 3.69 1.22
C LYS A 66 -7.39 2.44 1.45
N ASN A 67 -7.28 1.45 0.57
CA ASN A 67 -8.02 0.20 0.68
C ASN A 67 -7.60 -0.60 1.92
N CYS A 68 -6.30 -0.65 2.22
CA CYS A 68 -5.79 -1.31 3.42
C CYS A 68 -6.30 -0.65 4.70
N ILE A 69 -6.34 0.69 4.76
CA ILE A 69 -6.88 1.42 5.90
C ILE A 69 -8.38 1.17 6.06
N ALA A 70 -9.15 1.23 4.97
CA ALA A 70 -10.60 1.03 5.00
C ALA A 70 -11.01 -0.39 5.44
N GLY A 71 -10.22 -1.40 5.05
CA GLY A 71 -10.46 -2.81 5.41
C GLY A 71 -9.84 -3.25 6.75
N HIS A 72 -9.14 -2.37 7.47
CA HIS A 72 -8.42 -2.74 8.67
C HIS A 72 -9.37 -2.93 9.88
N GLN A 73 -9.54 -4.17 10.33
CA GLN A 73 -10.37 -4.54 11.49
C GLN A 73 -9.54 -5.32 12.52
N GLY A 74 -8.84 -4.60 13.41
CA GLY A 74 -8.11 -5.20 14.53
C GLY A 74 -6.90 -6.08 14.19
N SER A 75 -6.47 -6.13 12.93
CA SER A 75 -5.24 -6.80 12.50
C SER A 75 -4.01 -5.92 12.75
N SER A 76 -2.81 -6.44 12.46
CA SER A 76 -1.58 -5.65 12.61
C SER A 76 -1.50 -4.53 11.56
N PRO A 77 -1.16 -3.28 11.94
CA PRO A 77 -0.98 -2.19 10.99
C PRO A 77 0.34 -2.26 10.19
N THR A 78 1.21 -3.25 10.45
CA THR A 78 2.52 -3.40 9.79
C THR A 78 2.49 -3.28 8.25
N PRO A 79 1.53 -3.89 7.52
CA PRO A 79 1.46 -3.76 6.07
C PRO A 79 1.20 -2.31 5.61
N ILE A 80 0.38 -1.56 6.36
CA ILE A 80 0.10 -0.15 6.09
C ILE A 80 1.39 0.66 6.27
N PHE A 81 2.16 0.42 7.32
CA PHE A 81 3.45 1.11 7.49
C PHE A 81 4.46 0.78 6.39
N ALA A 82 4.53 -0.48 5.93
CA ALA A 82 5.40 -0.86 4.83
C ALA A 82 5.04 -0.13 3.53
N THR A 83 3.75 -0.04 3.20
CA THR A 83 3.28 0.70 2.01
C THR A 83 3.60 2.20 2.09
N VAL A 84 3.36 2.84 3.23
CA VAL A 84 3.69 4.26 3.45
C VAL A 84 5.20 4.50 3.36
N ALA A 85 6.02 3.62 3.93
CA ALA A 85 7.47 3.72 3.84
C ALA A 85 7.99 3.57 2.39
N ALA A 86 7.40 2.67 1.61
CA ALA A 86 7.72 2.52 0.19
C ALA A 86 7.33 3.77 -0.62
N LEU A 87 6.17 4.37 -0.32
CA LEU A 87 5.72 5.61 -0.95
C LEU A 87 6.69 6.76 -0.64
N ALA A 88 7.08 6.94 0.63
CA ALA A 88 8.02 7.98 1.05
C ALA A 88 9.36 7.88 0.29
N LYS A 89 9.93 6.66 0.17
CA LYS A 89 11.15 6.43 -0.61
C LYS A 89 10.98 6.75 -2.10
N GLY A 90 9.81 6.45 -2.68
CA GLY A 90 9.55 6.78 -4.07
C GLY A 90 9.42 8.28 -4.30
N THR A 91 8.82 9.01 -3.36
CA THR A 91 8.76 10.48 -3.41
C THR A 91 10.15 11.10 -3.31
N GLU A 92 11.01 10.58 -2.44
CA GLU A 92 12.42 11.02 -2.32
C GLU A 92 13.17 10.83 -3.65
N LEU A 93 13.05 9.65 -4.27
CA LEU A 93 13.67 9.36 -5.57
C LEU A 93 13.19 10.35 -6.66
N LEU A 94 11.88 10.55 -6.77
CA LEU A 94 11.30 11.49 -7.75
C LEU A 94 11.74 12.94 -7.49
N ALA A 95 11.91 13.35 -6.22
CA ALA A 95 12.41 14.67 -5.88
C ALA A 95 13.88 14.87 -6.29
N HIS A 96 14.72 13.83 -6.15
CA HIS A 96 16.09 13.85 -6.63
C HIS A 96 16.15 13.97 -8.16
N GLU A 97 15.38 13.15 -8.88
CA GLU A 97 15.29 13.23 -10.35
C GLU A 97 14.82 14.61 -10.82
N LEU A 98 13.79 15.17 -10.17
CA LEU A 98 13.28 16.50 -10.47
C LEU A 98 14.34 17.59 -10.24
N THR A 99 15.16 17.44 -9.21
CA THR A 99 16.26 18.37 -8.92
C THR A 99 17.32 18.35 -10.03
N LEU A 100 17.71 17.16 -10.49
CA LEU A 100 18.65 16.99 -11.60
C LEU A 100 18.09 17.57 -12.91
N ALA A 101 16.84 17.22 -13.24
CA ALA A 101 16.15 17.75 -14.42
C ALA A 101 16.07 19.28 -14.40
N ASN A 102 15.78 19.88 -13.24
CA ASN A 102 15.74 21.34 -13.09
C ASN A 102 17.11 21.98 -13.30
N ALA A 103 18.19 21.35 -12.85
CA ALA A 103 19.55 21.84 -13.09
C ALA A 103 19.89 21.82 -14.58
N GLU A 104 19.56 20.74 -15.28
CA GLU A 104 19.77 20.62 -16.73
C GLU A 104 18.94 21.66 -17.51
N ILE A 105 17.66 21.82 -17.18
CA ILE A 105 16.78 22.83 -17.78
C ILE A 105 17.37 24.24 -17.64
N ARG A 106 17.95 24.57 -16.48
CA ARG A 106 18.61 25.88 -16.26
C ARG A 106 19.80 26.06 -17.19
N THR A 107 20.67 25.06 -17.28
CA THR A 107 21.85 25.07 -18.16
C THR A 107 21.44 25.24 -19.63
N LEU A 108 20.45 24.46 -20.09
CA LEU A 108 19.94 24.54 -21.46
C LEU A 108 19.33 25.91 -21.77
N ARG A 109 18.55 26.49 -20.84
CA ARG A 109 17.98 27.84 -21.00
C ARG A 109 19.07 28.91 -21.11
N GLN A 110 20.14 28.80 -20.33
CA GLN A 110 21.26 29.73 -20.39
C GLN A 110 22.01 29.63 -21.73
N ALA A 111 22.30 28.41 -22.18
CA ALA A 111 22.93 28.16 -23.47
C ALA A 111 22.07 28.70 -24.63
N ASN A 112 20.77 28.42 -24.63
CA ASN A 112 19.85 28.93 -25.65
C ASN A 112 19.77 30.46 -25.67
N LYS A 113 19.78 31.12 -24.50
CA LYS A 113 19.82 32.58 -24.42
C LYS A 113 21.11 33.14 -25.01
N ALA A 114 22.25 32.52 -24.74
CA ALA A 114 23.54 32.93 -25.30
C ALA A 114 23.59 32.75 -26.82
N LEU A 115 23.13 31.59 -27.33
CA LEU A 115 23.03 31.31 -28.76
C LEU A 115 22.11 32.30 -29.47
N SER A 116 20.91 32.56 -28.91
CA SER A 116 19.97 33.52 -29.48
C SER A 116 20.59 34.93 -29.61
N LYS A 117 21.30 35.40 -28.58
CA LYS A 117 22.02 36.68 -28.63
C LYS A 117 23.09 36.69 -29.73
N ARG A 118 23.89 35.63 -29.84
CA ARG A 118 24.93 35.50 -30.88
C ARG A 118 24.34 35.53 -32.28
N CYS A 119 23.25 34.81 -32.52
CA CYS A 119 22.57 34.77 -33.82
C CYS A 119 22.01 36.15 -34.19
N ARG A 120 21.40 36.88 -33.25
CA ARG A 120 20.92 38.25 -33.47
C ARG A 120 22.06 39.20 -33.82
N ALA A 121 23.15 39.18 -33.07
CA ALA A 121 24.31 40.00 -33.35
C ALA A 121 24.92 39.71 -34.74
N LYS A 122 24.97 38.43 -35.15
CA LYS A 122 25.42 38.06 -36.50
C LYS A 122 24.49 38.62 -37.57
N LYS A 123 23.16 38.55 -37.37
CA LYS A 123 22.17 39.07 -38.33
C LYS A 123 22.29 40.59 -38.50
N THR A 124 22.44 41.33 -37.40
CA THR A 124 22.62 42.80 -37.44
C THR A 124 23.91 43.25 -38.10
N ARG A 125 24.95 42.41 -38.14
CA ARG A 125 26.23 42.71 -38.82
C ARG A 125 26.24 42.45 -40.32
N VAL A 126 25.25 41.70 -40.82
CA VAL A 126 25.14 41.32 -42.24
C VAL A 126 24.11 42.20 -42.98
N CYS A 127 23.24 42.88 -42.24
CA CYS A 127 22.37 43.93 -42.74
C CYS A 127 23.08 45.29 -42.66
#